data_AF-A0A496WCB7-F1
#
_entry.id   AF-A0A496WCB7-F1
#
_cell.length_a   1.000
_cell.length_b   1.000
_cell.length_c   1.000
_cell.angle_alpha   90.00
_cell.angle_beta   90.00
_cell.angle_gamma   90.00
#
_symmetry.space_group_name_H-M   'P 1'
#
loop_
_entity.id
_entity.type
_entity.pdbx_description
1 polymer ?
#
loop_
_entity_poly.entity_id
_entity_poly.type
_entity_poly.pdbx_seq_one_letter_code
_entity_poly.pdbx_strand_id
1 'polypeptide(L)'
;MKFTTAEEIYNKAGGKRNGLPAWTYNNAELTELETERVFLRNWIWVGHVSDIPETGDYQCIDLANERALVVRDEAGEVRAFHNMCRHRGSRVVAESKGHCEKAFVCPFHGWSYKFDGGLKNIPRANSFPPIDKDEFGLKALDCEVWHGLIFVRFAGEGPSIAESFAEAEEEISLYKITDMKPYDEPWRWDFDLDWKSVIDIDSEGYHVPIGHPGLFDLCGSSYKDEVLESGIGRSYGSFKDRKAKMPLVKNYIESLPESNYLPESHRHLWIYWGLFPGIVITLFPDMIEVYQVYPTGYQKS
;
A
#
# COMPACT_ATOMS: atom_id res chain seq x y z
N MET A 1 -8.99 0.05 21.11
CA MET A 1 -8.60 -1.21 20.45
C MET A 1 -9.07 -2.42 21.26
N LYS A 2 -9.63 -3.44 20.61
CA LYS A 2 -9.94 -4.74 21.23
C LYS A 2 -9.17 -5.84 20.52
N PHE A 3 -8.29 -6.52 21.25
CA PHE A 3 -7.45 -7.57 20.70
C PHE A 3 -8.03 -8.94 20.96
N THR A 4 -7.94 -9.82 19.96
CA THR A 4 -8.27 -11.23 20.07
C THR A 4 -7.10 -11.96 20.73
N THR A 5 -7.40 -12.76 21.75
CA THR A 5 -6.40 -13.58 22.43
C THR A 5 -5.98 -14.78 21.57
N ALA A 6 -4.78 -15.31 21.81
CA ALA A 6 -4.32 -16.52 21.15
C ALA A 6 -5.26 -17.72 21.38
N GLU A 7 -5.89 -17.81 22.55
CA GLU A 7 -6.87 -18.85 22.87
C GLU A 7 -8.14 -18.70 22.03
N GLU A 8 -8.66 -17.47 21.87
CA GLU A 8 -9.81 -17.20 20.99
C GLU A 8 -9.50 -17.53 19.53
N ILE A 9 -8.30 -17.16 19.03
CA ILE A 9 -7.85 -17.51 17.67
C ILE A 9 -7.80 -19.04 17.51
N TYR A 10 -7.19 -19.74 18.46
CA TYR A 10 -7.09 -21.20 18.43
C TYR A 10 -8.46 -21.89 18.48
N ASN A 11 -9.37 -21.38 19.30
CA ASN A 11 -10.74 -21.89 19.40
C ASN A 11 -11.54 -21.62 18.11
N LYS A 12 -11.39 -20.43 17.50
CA LYS A 12 -11.99 -20.09 16.19
C LYS A 12 -11.47 -21.00 15.08
N ALA A 13 -10.21 -21.43 15.16
CA ALA A 13 -9.62 -22.42 14.25
C ALA A 13 -10.07 -23.87 14.54
N GLY A 14 -11.02 -24.09 15.45
CA GLY A 14 -11.52 -25.41 15.82
C GLY A 14 -10.47 -26.26 16.53
N GLY A 15 -9.56 -25.62 17.30
CA GLY A 15 -8.48 -26.29 18.01
C GLY A 15 -7.38 -26.83 17.08
N LYS A 16 -7.20 -26.24 15.90
CA LYS A 16 -6.19 -26.66 14.92
C LYS A 16 -5.12 -25.59 14.77
N ARG A 17 -3.90 -26.03 14.44
CA ARG A 17 -2.73 -25.18 14.15
C ARG A 17 -2.17 -25.50 12.76
N ASN A 18 -3.05 -25.52 11.78
CA ASN A 18 -2.68 -25.89 10.42
C ASN A 18 -2.59 -24.61 9.58
N GLY A 19 -1.49 -24.45 8.86
CA GLY A 19 -1.41 -23.47 7.78
C GLY A 19 -2.22 -23.92 6.56
N LEU A 20 -2.10 -23.16 5.47
CA LEU A 20 -2.71 -23.54 4.20
C LEU A 20 -2.07 -24.84 3.67
N PRO A 21 -2.81 -25.67 2.93
CA PRO A 21 -2.21 -26.83 2.27
C PRO A 21 -1.11 -26.41 1.31
N ALA A 22 0.00 -27.17 1.26
CA ALA A 22 1.19 -26.82 0.46
C ALA A 22 0.90 -26.52 -1.02
N TRP A 23 -0.08 -27.20 -1.63
CA TRP A 23 -0.45 -26.98 -3.03
C TRP A 23 -0.96 -25.54 -3.30
N THR A 24 -1.48 -24.85 -2.28
CA THR A 24 -2.00 -23.47 -2.43
C THR A 24 -0.89 -22.45 -2.64
N TYR A 25 0.32 -22.73 -2.19
CA TYR A 25 1.50 -21.90 -2.43
C TYR A 25 2.14 -22.20 -3.79
N ASN A 26 1.69 -23.22 -4.52
CA ASN A 26 2.32 -23.69 -5.75
C ASN A 26 1.26 -24.12 -6.78
N ASN A 27 0.33 -23.22 -7.09
CA ASN A 27 -0.70 -23.42 -8.09
C ASN A 27 -0.95 -22.13 -8.90
N ALA A 28 -0.65 -22.17 -10.21
CA ALA A 28 -0.75 -21.01 -11.08
C ALA A 28 -2.19 -20.50 -11.26
N GLU A 29 -3.15 -21.41 -11.39
CA GLU A 29 -4.57 -21.07 -11.56
C GLU A 29 -5.13 -20.39 -10.29
N LEU A 30 -4.66 -20.83 -9.12
CA LEU A 30 -4.99 -20.21 -7.85
C LEU A 30 -4.34 -18.81 -7.74
N THR A 31 -3.08 -18.64 -8.14
CA THR A 31 -2.43 -17.31 -8.14
C THR A 31 -3.19 -16.31 -9.03
N GLU A 32 -3.64 -16.73 -10.22
CA GLU A 32 -4.47 -15.90 -11.10
C GLU A 32 -5.80 -15.53 -10.42
N LEU A 33 -6.47 -16.52 -9.81
CA LEU A 33 -7.73 -16.30 -9.09
C LEU A 33 -7.54 -15.38 -7.88
N GLU A 34 -6.47 -15.55 -7.11
CA GLU A 34 -6.12 -14.68 -5.98
C GLU A 34 -5.83 -13.26 -6.45
N THR A 35 -5.14 -13.09 -7.58
CA THR A 35 -4.90 -11.75 -8.13
C THR A 35 -6.21 -11.06 -8.51
N GLU A 36 -7.15 -11.77 -9.16
CA GLU A 36 -8.46 -11.23 -9.56
C GLU A 36 -9.41 -11.00 -8.38
N ARG A 37 -9.43 -11.91 -7.40
CA ARG A 37 -10.44 -11.96 -6.33
C ARG A 37 -9.99 -11.33 -5.02
N VAL A 38 -8.68 -11.28 -4.77
CA VAL A 38 -8.09 -10.65 -3.60
C VAL A 38 -7.54 -9.30 -4.00
N PHE A 39 -6.48 -9.23 -4.80
CA PHE A 39 -5.74 -7.97 -4.98
C PHE A 39 -6.49 -6.93 -5.81
N LEU A 40 -7.02 -7.30 -6.97
CA LEU A 40 -7.82 -6.38 -7.81
C LEU A 40 -9.08 -5.85 -7.11
N ARG A 41 -9.54 -6.53 -6.06
CA ARG A 41 -10.75 -6.17 -5.30
C ARG A 41 -10.49 -5.51 -3.95
N ASN A 42 -9.24 -5.36 -3.57
CA ASN A 42 -8.83 -4.70 -2.33
C ASN A 42 -7.97 -3.47 -2.66
N TRP A 43 -7.62 -2.71 -1.62
CA TRP A 43 -6.78 -1.54 -1.75
C TRP A 43 -5.35 -1.93 -2.13
N ILE A 44 -4.80 -1.22 -3.10
CA ILE A 44 -3.42 -1.28 -3.54
C ILE A 44 -2.78 0.08 -3.22
N TRP A 45 -1.72 0.06 -2.44
CA TRP A 45 -0.91 1.23 -2.13
C TRP A 45 -0.12 1.65 -3.37
N VAL A 46 -0.16 2.94 -3.71
CA VAL A 46 0.51 3.50 -4.89
C VAL A 46 1.71 4.36 -4.50
N GLY A 47 1.63 5.05 -3.36
CA GLY A 47 2.66 5.97 -2.91
C GLY A 47 2.13 6.98 -1.89
N HIS A 48 2.77 8.14 -1.82
CA HIS A 48 2.42 9.27 -0.97
C HIS A 48 2.08 10.50 -1.81
N VAL A 49 1.26 11.42 -1.28
CA VAL A 49 0.89 12.67 -1.98
C VAL A 49 2.08 13.53 -2.38
N SER A 50 3.22 13.37 -1.71
CA SER A 50 4.49 14.03 -2.08
C SER A 50 5.12 13.50 -3.36
N ASP A 51 4.69 12.34 -3.86
CA ASP A 51 5.20 11.73 -5.10
C ASP A 51 4.57 12.39 -6.34
N ILE A 52 3.43 13.07 -6.15
CA ILE A 52 2.70 13.84 -7.17
C ILE A 52 2.31 15.22 -6.63
N PRO A 53 3.27 16.10 -6.29
CA PRO A 53 2.99 17.36 -5.60
C PRO A 53 2.23 18.38 -6.45
N GLU A 54 2.49 18.43 -7.75
CA GLU A 54 1.96 19.45 -8.65
C GLU A 54 0.83 18.91 -9.54
N THR A 55 -0.07 19.80 -10.00
CA THR A 55 -1.09 19.43 -10.99
C THR A 55 -0.46 18.81 -12.23
N GLY A 56 -0.98 17.68 -12.68
CA GLY A 56 -0.48 16.96 -13.84
C GLY A 56 0.68 16.00 -13.54
N ASP A 57 1.22 16.01 -12.31
CA ASP A 57 2.08 14.94 -11.84
C ASP A 57 1.26 13.65 -11.70
N TYR A 58 1.84 12.56 -12.18
CA TYR A 58 1.18 11.27 -12.19
C TYR A 58 2.13 10.13 -11.84
N GLN A 59 1.52 9.06 -11.33
CA GLN A 59 2.16 7.77 -11.07
C GLN A 59 1.25 6.64 -11.57
N CYS A 60 1.85 5.58 -12.07
CA CYS A 60 1.14 4.39 -12.54
C CYS A 60 1.59 3.17 -11.75
N ILE A 61 0.64 2.28 -11.48
CA ILE A 61 0.90 0.93 -10.99
C ILE A 61 0.24 -0.08 -11.92
N ASP A 62 0.98 -1.12 -12.25
CA ASP A 62 0.49 -2.26 -13.01
C ASP A 62 0.34 -3.46 -12.08
N LEU A 63 -0.82 -4.11 -12.13
CA LEU A 63 -1.10 -5.31 -11.36
C LEU A 63 -1.83 -6.32 -12.25
N ALA A 64 -1.18 -7.45 -12.52
CA ALA A 64 -1.61 -8.41 -13.53
C ALA A 64 -1.94 -7.75 -14.89
N ASN A 65 -3.19 -7.83 -15.32
CA ASN A 65 -3.71 -7.28 -16.57
C ASN A 65 -4.30 -5.87 -16.41
N GLU A 66 -4.29 -5.31 -15.20
CA GLU A 66 -4.82 -3.99 -14.88
C GLU A 66 -3.70 -2.95 -14.72
N ARG A 67 -4.04 -1.69 -14.98
CA ARG A 67 -3.10 -0.57 -15.03
C ARG A 67 -3.77 0.68 -14.48
N ALA A 68 -3.30 1.19 -13.36
CA ALA A 68 -3.80 2.42 -12.78
C ALA A 68 -2.95 3.62 -13.23
N LEU A 69 -3.62 4.75 -13.40
CA LEU A 69 -3.05 6.09 -13.58
C LEU A 69 -3.59 6.95 -12.45
N VAL A 70 -2.73 7.32 -11.52
CA VAL A 70 -3.01 8.24 -10.41
C VAL A 70 -2.44 9.60 -10.77
N VAL A 71 -3.20 10.67 -10.59
CA VAL A 71 -2.81 12.03 -10.97
C VAL A 71 -3.35 13.06 -10.00
N ARG A 72 -2.62 14.17 -9.81
CA ARG A 72 -3.18 15.38 -9.19
C ARG A 72 -3.84 16.27 -10.25
N ASP A 73 -5.13 16.55 -10.07
CA ASP A 73 -5.90 17.33 -11.03
C ASP A 73 -5.72 18.86 -10.87
N GLU A 74 -6.44 19.63 -11.68
CA GLU A 74 -6.42 21.11 -11.65
C GLU A 74 -7.08 21.69 -10.38
N ALA A 75 -7.92 20.92 -9.69
CA ALA A 75 -8.50 21.29 -8.40
C ALA A 75 -7.57 20.93 -7.21
N GLY A 76 -6.44 20.27 -7.48
CA GLY A 76 -5.51 19.77 -6.46
C GLY A 76 -5.91 18.42 -5.87
N GLU A 77 -6.99 17.79 -6.35
CA GLU A 77 -7.47 16.48 -5.90
C GLU A 77 -6.65 15.37 -6.55
N VAL A 78 -6.39 14.30 -5.80
CA VAL A 78 -5.80 13.07 -6.35
C VAL A 78 -6.93 12.22 -6.92
N ARG A 79 -6.76 11.78 -8.18
CA ARG A 79 -7.72 10.92 -8.89
C ARG A 79 -7.01 9.72 -9.47
N ALA A 80 -7.73 8.62 -9.64
CA ALA A 80 -7.23 7.42 -10.30
C ALA A 80 -8.14 6.97 -11.45
N PHE A 81 -7.53 6.45 -12.51
CA PHE A 81 -8.21 5.90 -13.68
C PHE A 81 -7.52 4.63 -14.16
N HIS A 82 -8.22 3.78 -14.91
CA HIS A 82 -7.53 2.80 -15.74
C HIS A 82 -6.68 3.53 -16.78
N ASN A 83 -5.38 3.22 -16.86
CA ASN A 83 -4.43 3.75 -17.84
C ASN A 83 -4.68 3.11 -19.22
N MET A 84 -5.88 3.32 -19.75
CA MET A 84 -6.38 2.71 -20.97
C MET A 84 -7.22 3.72 -21.75
N CYS A 85 -6.72 4.11 -22.92
CA CYS A 85 -7.40 5.01 -23.82
C CYS A 85 -8.70 4.39 -24.32
N ARG A 86 -9.80 5.16 -24.18
CA ARG A 86 -11.16 4.77 -24.58
C ARG A 86 -11.37 4.62 -26.09
N HIS A 87 -10.38 4.94 -26.92
CA HIS A 87 -10.43 4.68 -28.36
C HIS A 87 -10.12 3.22 -28.71
N ARG A 88 -8.90 2.75 -28.41
CA ARG A 88 -8.42 1.40 -28.80
C ARG A 88 -7.51 0.75 -27.75
N GLY A 89 -7.63 1.14 -26.48
CA GLY A 89 -6.97 0.44 -25.38
C GLY A 89 -5.46 0.67 -25.22
N SER A 90 -4.86 1.60 -25.97
CA SER A 90 -3.46 2.00 -25.74
C SER A 90 -3.30 2.64 -24.35
N ARG A 91 -2.12 2.51 -23.74
CA ARG A 91 -1.80 3.28 -22.54
C ARG A 91 -1.96 4.77 -22.83
N VAL A 92 -2.54 5.50 -21.90
CA VAL A 92 -2.72 6.95 -22.00
C VAL A 92 -1.38 7.64 -21.74
N VAL A 93 -0.65 7.18 -20.72
CA VAL A 93 0.74 7.55 -20.44
C VAL A 93 1.61 6.29 -20.36
N ALA A 94 2.81 6.35 -20.92
CA ALA A 94 3.68 5.17 -21.07
C ALA A 94 4.56 4.93 -19.83
N GLU A 95 5.12 6.01 -19.28
CA GLU A 95 6.04 5.94 -18.14
C GLU A 95 5.31 5.64 -16.83
N SER A 96 6.02 5.03 -15.87
CA SER A 96 5.48 4.70 -14.55
C SER A 96 5.29 5.93 -13.65
N LYS A 97 6.00 7.02 -13.90
CA LYS A 97 5.81 8.32 -13.25
C LYS A 97 6.17 9.45 -14.21
N GLY A 98 5.63 10.63 -14.00
CA GLY A 98 5.98 11.79 -14.80
C GLY A 98 5.07 12.99 -14.58
N HIS A 99 5.20 13.98 -15.46
CA HIS A 99 4.42 15.21 -15.43
C HIS A 99 3.80 15.47 -16.81
N CYS A 100 2.51 15.82 -16.83
CA CYS A 100 1.83 16.32 -18.01
C CYS A 100 1.44 17.79 -17.81
N GLU A 101 1.82 18.67 -18.73
CA GLU A 101 1.63 20.12 -18.57
C GLU A 101 0.16 20.60 -18.67
N LYS A 102 -0.66 19.92 -19.48
CA LYS A 102 -1.99 20.45 -19.87
C LYS A 102 -3.11 19.43 -19.99
N ALA A 103 -2.76 18.19 -20.27
CA ALA A 103 -3.66 17.09 -20.55
C ALA A 103 -2.84 15.82 -20.76
N PHE A 104 -3.47 14.68 -20.54
CA PHE A 104 -2.97 13.44 -21.09
C PHE A 104 -3.20 13.39 -22.59
N VAL A 105 -2.23 12.90 -23.36
CA VAL A 105 -2.37 12.72 -24.81
C VAL A 105 -1.97 11.29 -25.15
N CYS A 106 -2.96 10.48 -25.54
CA CYS A 106 -2.73 9.11 -25.93
C CYS A 106 -1.77 9.06 -27.13
N PRO A 107 -0.63 8.35 -27.03
CA PRO A 107 0.41 8.35 -28.06
C PRO A 107 -0.04 7.66 -29.35
N PHE A 108 -1.13 6.87 -29.31
CA PHE A 108 -1.56 6.10 -30.47
C PHE A 108 -2.24 6.97 -31.54
N HIS A 109 -3.24 7.77 -31.14
CA HIS A 109 -4.05 8.56 -32.09
C HIS A 109 -4.31 9.99 -31.60
N GLY A 110 -3.67 10.44 -30.51
CA GLY A 110 -3.79 11.81 -30.01
C GLY A 110 -5.11 12.16 -29.34
N TRP A 111 -5.93 11.17 -28.97
CA TRP A 111 -7.04 11.42 -28.04
C TRP A 111 -6.49 11.99 -26.75
N SER A 112 -7.04 13.10 -26.29
CA SER A 112 -6.53 13.76 -25.10
C SER A 112 -7.60 13.86 -24.02
N TYR A 113 -7.15 13.72 -22.78
CA TYR A 113 -8.00 13.69 -21.59
C TYR A 113 -7.53 14.78 -20.62
N LYS A 114 -8.48 15.41 -19.93
CA LYS A 114 -8.20 16.26 -18.78
C LYS A 114 -7.70 15.41 -17.61
N PHE A 115 -7.15 16.04 -16.58
CA PHE A 115 -6.73 15.34 -15.36
C PHE A 115 -7.91 14.87 -14.49
N ASP A 116 -9.11 15.42 -14.71
CA ASP A 116 -10.37 14.88 -14.18
C ASP A 116 -10.87 13.62 -14.94
N GLY A 117 -10.13 13.17 -15.96
CA GLY A 117 -10.47 12.01 -16.79
C GLY A 117 -11.39 12.31 -17.97
N GLY A 118 -11.98 13.50 -18.06
CA GLY A 118 -12.89 13.89 -19.13
C GLY A 118 -12.20 13.92 -20.51
N LEU A 119 -12.88 13.43 -21.55
CA LEU A 119 -12.35 13.48 -22.92
C LEU A 119 -12.30 14.93 -23.41
N LYS A 120 -11.08 15.44 -23.62
CA LYS A 120 -10.81 16.82 -24.02
C LYS A 120 -10.93 17.01 -25.53
N ASN A 121 -10.16 16.24 -26.31
CA ASN A 121 -10.09 16.41 -27.76
C ASN A 121 -9.92 15.08 -28.50
N ILE A 122 -10.60 14.98 -29.65
CA ILE A 122 -10.48 13.90 -30.64
C ILE A 122 -9.88 14.52 -31.91
N PRO A 123 -8.67 14.15 -32.33
CA PRO A 123 -8.11 14.63 -33.59
C PRO A 123 -9.02 14.25 -34.77
N ARG A 124 -9.23 15.22 -35.67
CA ARG A 124 -10.14 15.07 -36.84
C ARG A 124 -11.55 14.58 -36.45
N ALA A 125 -12.12 15.09 -35.35
CA ALA A 125 -13.46 14.70 -34.90
C ALA A 125 -14.55 14.76 -36.01
N ASN A 126 -14.41 15.67 -36.98
CA ASN A 126 -15.30 15.81 -38.13
C ASN A 126 -15.25 14.64 -39.14
N SER A 127 -14.30 13.71 -39.02
CA SER A 127 -14.29 12.47 -39.81
C SER A 127 -15.19 11.38 -39.24
N PHE A 128 -15.82 11.62 -38.09
CA PHE A 128 -16.75 10.70 -37.44
C PHE A 128 -18.17 11.31 -37.42
N PRO A 129 -19.22 10.49 -37.30
CA PRO A 129 -20.53 10.96 -36.84
C PRO A 129 -20.39 11.71 -35.50
N PRO A 130 -21.40 12.49 -35.08
CA PRO A 130 -21.38 13.13 -33.77
C PRO A 130 -21.02 12.14 -32.66
N ILE A 131 -20.01 12.50 -31.85
CA ILE A 131 -19.57 11.73 -30.68
C ILE A 131 -19.91 12.56 -29.45
N ASP A 132 -20.65 11.97 -28.53
CA ASP A 132 -20.78 12.51 -27.18
C ASP A 132 -19.48 12.24 -26.42
N LYS A 133 -18.77 13.29 -26.03
CA LYS A 133 -17.48 13.13 -25.33
C LYS A 133 -17.65 12.61 -23.90
N ASP A 134 -18.83 12.80 -23.31
CA ASP A 134 -19.09 12.44 -21.92
C ASP A 134 -19.13 10.92 -21.73
N GLU A 135 -19.45 10.16 -22.78
CA GLU A 135 -19.42 8.68 -22.77
C GLU A 135 -17.99 8.08 -22.83
N PHE A 136 -17.01 8.91 -23.21
CA PHE A 136 -15.65 8.47 -23.57
C PHE A 136 -14.54 9.04 -22.67
N GLY A 137 -14.88 9.56 -21.49
CA GLY A 137 -13.89 9.86 -20.43
C GLY A 137 -13.17 8.59 -19.93
N LEU A 138 -12.00 8.75 -19.32
CA LEU A 138 -11.28 7.64 -18.70
C LEU A 138 -12.16 6.93 -17.67
N LYS A 139 -12.01 5.61 -17.55
CA LYS A 139 -12.74 4.84 -16.53
C LYS A 139 -12.07 5.08 -15.18
N ALA A 140 -12.81 5.68 -14.26
CA ALA A 140 -12.32 5.95 -12.90
C ALA A 140 -12.06 4.63 -12.16
N LEU A 141 -11.07 4.68 -11.28
CA LEU A 141 -10.83 3.70 -10.23
C LEU A 141 -11.26 4.30 -8.89
N ASP A 142 -11.59 3.44 -7.94
CA ASP A 142 -11.68 3.87 -6.56
C ASP A 142 -10.31 4.40 -6.14
N CYS A 143 -10.28 5.58 -5.55
CA CYS A 143 -9.07 6.26 -5.10
C CYS A 143 -9.32 6.91 -3.76
N GLU A 144 -8.42 6.70 -2.82
CA GLU A 144 -8.49 7.32 -1.50
C GLU A 144 -7.11 7.78 -1.07
N VAL A 145 -7.08 8.98 -0.48
CA VAL A 145 -5.90 9.52 0.19
C VAL A 145 -6.17 9.46 1.68
N TRP A 146 -5.40 8.64 2.40
CA TRP A 146 -5.54 8.47 3.85
C TRP A 146 -4.19 8.70 4.53
N HIS A 147 -4.15 9.69 5.43
CA HIS A 147 -2.93 10.25 5.99
C HIS A 147 -1.85 10.59 4.95
N GLY A 148 -2.22 10.96 3.73
CA GLY A 148 -1.29 11.29 2.64
C GLY A 148 -0.82 10.06 1.83
N LEU A 149 -1.12 8.85 2.27
CA LEU A 149 -0.91 7.63 1.49
C LEU A 149 -2.01 7.49 0.44
N ILE A 150 -1.63 7.20 -0.80
CA ILE A 150 -2.55 7.07 -1.92
C ILE A 150 -2.84 5.58 -2.15
N PHE A 151 -4.12 5.23 -2.17
CA PHE A 151 -4.59 3.88 -2.45
C PHE A 151 -5.53 3.88 -3.65
N VAL A 152 -5.53 2.77 -4.39
CA VAL A 152 -6.47 2.50 -5.47
C VAL A 152 -7.09 1.12 -5.33
N ARG A 153 -8.32 0.95 -5.82
CA ARG A 153 -8.94 -0.37 -5.97
C ARG A 153 -9.43 -0.53 -7.41
N PHE A 154 -9.02 -1.63 -8.04
CA PHE A 154 -9.24 -1.85 -9.49
C PHE A 154 -10.68 -2.25 -9.81
N ALA A 155 -11.32 -3.02 -8.93
CA ALA A 155 -12.64 -3.56 -9.14
C ALA A 155 -13.38 -3.82 -7.82
N GLY A 156 -14.69 -3.93 -7.89
CA GLY A 156 -15.53 -4.29 -6.75
C GLY A 156 -15.85 -3.11 -5.83
N GLU A 157 -16.52 -3.43 -4.73
CA GLU A 157 -16.94 -2.51 -3.70
C GLU A 157 -16.41 -3.03 -2.37
N GLY A 158 -16.24 -2.13 -1.41
CA GLY A 158 -15.75 -2.47 -0.08
C GLY A 158 -15.53 -1.21 0.75
N PRO A 159 -15.14 -1.40 2.02
CA PRO A 159 -14.86 -0.28 2.91
C PRO A 159 -13.80 0.65 2.33
N SER A 160 -13.83 1.89 2.77
CA SER A 160 -12.75 2.86 2.56
C SER A 160 -11.45 2.35 3.22
N ILE A 161 -10.28 2.88 2.86
CA ILE A 161 -9.04 2.52 3.55
C ILE A 161 -9.07 3.03 5.00
N ALA A 162 -9.69 4.20 5.23
CA ALA A 162 -9.90 4.72 6.58
C ALA A 162 -10.80 3.80 7.43
N GLU A 163 -11.85 3.22 6.84
CA GLU A 163 -12.71 2.24 7.52
C GLU A 163 -11.95 0.93 7.78
N SER A 164 -11.12 0.49 6.83
CA SER A 164 -10.28 -0.71 6.97
C SER A 164 -9.25 -0.60 8.11
N PHE A 165 -8.76 0.61 8.40
CA PHE A 165 -7.83 0.89 9.49
C PHE A 165 -8.47 1.56 10.71
N ALA A 166 -9.80 1.62 10.79
CA ALA A 166 -10.51 2.43 11.80
C ALA A 166 -10.10 2.11 13.26
N GLU A 167 -9.80 0.85 13.57
CA GLU A 167 -9.36 0.45 14.90
C GLU A 167 -7.90 0.83 15.23
N ALA A 168 -7.05 1.03 14.21
CA ALA A 168 -5.65 1.45 14.33
C ALA A 168 -5.46 2.98 14.22
N GLU A 169 -6.51 3.71 13.80
CA GLU A 169 -6.48 5.16 13.54
C GLU A 169 -5.95 5.99 14.72
N GLU A 170 -6.34 5.64 15.95
CA GLU A 170 -5.89 6.36 17.16
C GLU A 170 -4.35 6.35 17.28
N GLU A 171 -3.70 5.26 16.89
CA GLU A 171 -2.25 5.10 16.98
C GLU A 171 -1.54 5.66 15.74
N ILE A 172 -2.05 5.37 14.54
CA ILE A 172 -1.46 5.81 13.27
C ILE A 172 -1.49 7.34 13.13
N SER A 173 -2.58 7.99 13.53
CA SER A 173 -2.74 9.45 13.45
C SER A 173 -1.71 10.25 14.28
N LEU A 174 -1.04 9.61 15.25
CA LEU A 174 0.01 10.25 16.04
C LEU A 174 1.23 10.63 15.20
N TYR A 175 1.51 9.90 14.11
CA TYR A 175 2.79 9.94 13.41
C TYR A 175 2.89 11.00 12.30
N LYS A 176 1.80 11.75 12.02
CA LYS A 176 1.77 12.84 11.02
C LYS A 176 2.29 12.41 9.65
N ILE A 177 1.87 11.23 9.18
CA ILE A 177 2.34 10.63 7.91
C ILE A 177 2.24 11.60 6.73
N THR A 178 1.20 12.44 6.69
CA THR A 178 0.99 13.43 5.62
C THR A 178 2.10 14.45 5.48
N ASP A 179 2.79 14.78 6.58
CA ASP A 179 3.88 15.76 6.60
C ASP A 179 5.23 15.11 6.22
N MET A 180 5.29 13.78 6.13
CA MET A 180 6.50 13.04 5.84
C MET A 180 6.93 13.23 4.38
N LYS A 181 8.23 13.07 4.17
CA LYS A 181 8.84 13.08 2.84
C LYS A 181 9.66 11.80 2.65
N PRO A 182 9.72 11.27 1.42
CA PRO A 182 10.61 10.16 1.11
C PRO A 182 12.03 10.51 1.53
N TYR A 183 12.65 9.64 2.33
CA TYR A 183 14.07 9.74 2.67
C TYR A 183 14.95 9.30 1.49
N ASP A 184 14.51 8.26 0.78
CA ASP A 184 15.12 7.70 -0.43
C ASP A 184 14.03 7.36 -1.45
N GLU A 185 14.43 7.00 -2.68
CA GLU A 185 13.51 6.46 -3.68
C GLU A 185 12.85 5.17 -3.16
N PRO A 186 11.54 4.96 -3.40
CA PRO A 186 10.88 3.71 -3.06
C PRO A 186 11.61 2.51 -3.68
N TRP A 187 11.85 1.48 -2.87
CA TRP A 187 12.44 0.23 -3.36
C TRP A 187 11.37 -0.75 -3.82
N ARG A 188 11.81 -1.71 -4.64
CA ARG A 188 11.04 -2.88 -5.02
C ARG A 188 11.93 -4.10 -4.91
N TRP A 189 11.42 -5.15 -4.26
CA TRP A 189 12.01 -6.48 -4.27
C TRP A 189 11.11 -7.42 -5.05
N ASP A 190 11.69 -8.15 -5.99
CA ASP A 190 11.03 -9.25 -6.67
C ASP A 190 11.45 -10.55 -5.97
N PHE A 191 10.48 -11.33 -5.53
CA PHE A 191 10.67 -12.60 -4.84
C PHE A 191 10.24 -13.77 -5.74
N ASP A 192 11.10 -14.77 -5.88
CA ASP A 192 10.78 -16.03 -6.58
C ASP A 192 10.03 -17.01 -5.65
N LEU A 193 8.94 -16.54 -5.04
CA LEU A 193 8.02 -17.30 -4.20
C LEU A 193 6.59 -16.74 -4.27
N ASP A 194 5.63 -17.51 -3.76
CA ASP A 194 4.23 -17.09 -3.67
C ASP A 194 4.05 -16.02 -2.59
N TRP A 195 3.22 -15.00 -2.88
CA TRP A 195 2.98 -13.86 -1.99
C TRP A 195 2.54 -14.28 -0.58
N LYS A 196 1.79 -15.39 -0.45
CA LYS A 196 1.31 -15.89 0.85
C LYS A 196 2.46 -16.28 1.77
N SER A 197 3.59 -16.71 1.23
CA SER A 197 4.77 -17.04 2.04
C SER A 197 5.38 -15.81 2.71
N VAL A 198 5.30 -14.63 2.08
CA VAL A 198 5.73 -13.38 2.71
C VAL A 198 4.73 -12.98 3.79
N ILE A 199 3.43 -13.07 3.50
CA ILE A 199 2.37 -12.72 4.47
C ILE A 199 2.40 -13.64 5.70
N ASP A 200 2.70 -14.93 5.53
CA ASP A 200 2.84 -15.86 6.65
C ASP A 200 3.97 -15.45 7.60
N ILE A 201 5.07 -14.87 7.08
CA ILE A 201 6.20 -14.36 7.87
C ILE A 201 5.84 -13.02 8.52
N ASP A 202 5.21 -12.12 7.77
CA ASP A 202 4.77 -10.81 8.27
C ASP A 202 3.71 -10.89 9.37
N SER A 203 3.01 -12.03 9.47
CA SER A 203 1.95 -12.25 10.45
C SER A 203 2.44 -12.80 11.80
N GLU A 204 3.76 -12.92 12.02
CA GLU A 204 4.32 -13.49 13.24
C GLU A 204 5.69 -12.91 13.62
N GLY A 205 5.95 -12.80 14.93
CA GLY A 205 7.24 -12.41 15.49
C GLY A 205 8.09 -13.56 16.01
N TYR A 206 7.67 -14.81 15.83
CA TYR A 206 8.43 -15.99 16.23
C TYR A 206 9.77 -16.10 15.49
N HIS A 207 9.87 -15.64 14.24
CA HIS A 207 11.13 -15.60 13.50
C HIS A 207 12.06 -14.46 13.93
N VAL A 208 11.55 -13.37 14.52
CA VAL A 208 12.30 -12.13 14.80
C VAL A 208 13.62 -12.34 15.53
N PRO A 209 13.72 -13.18 16.60
CA PRO A 209 14.98 -13.40 17.30
C PRO A 209 16.13 -13.95 16.42
N ILE A 210 15.79 -14.62 15.33
CA ILE A 210 16.76 -15.24 14.40
C ILE A 210 16.86 -14.44 13.10
N GLY A 211 15.73 -14.06 12.51
CA GLY A 211 15.66 -13.38 11.20
C GLY A 211 16.01 -11.90 11.25
N HIS A 212 15.75 -11.22 12.37
CA HIS A 212 15.97 -9.77 12.51
C HIS A 212 16.81 -9.44 13.75
N PRO A 213 18.11 -9.77 13.77
CA PRO A 213 18.97 -9.55 14.94
C PRO A 213 19.00 -8.08 15.40
N GLY A 214 18.91 -7.11 14.47
CA GLY A 214 18.82 -5.69 14.82
C GLY A 214 17.52 -5.31 15.52
N LEU A 215 16.37 -5.76 15.02
CA LEU A 215 15.07 -5.53 15.63
C LEU A 215 14.96 -6.24 16.99
N PHE A 216 15.48 -7.46 17.09
CA PHE A 216 15.54 -8.18 18.36
C PHE A 216 16.50 -7.53 19.36
N ASP A 217 17.60 -6.93 18.91
CA ASP A 217 18.47 -6.14 19.78
C ASP A 217 17.78 -4.85 20.26
N LEU A 218 16.95 -4.23 19.41
CA LEU A 218 16.15 -3.04 19.72
C LEU A 218 15.03 -3.34 20.73
N CYS A 219 14.13 -4.26 20.43
CA CYS A 219 12.93 -4.52 21.24
C CYS A 219 13.15 -5.66 22.25
N GLY A 220 13.84 -6.71 21.86
CA GLY A 220 14.02 -7.91 22.67
C GLY A 220 12.70 -8.53 23.11
N SER A 221 12.58 -8.89 24.38
CA SER A 221 11.39 -9.53 24.94
C SER A 221 10.17 -8.61 25.09
N SER A 222 10.28 -7.32 24.75
CA SER A 222 9.12 -6.43 24.69
C SER A 222 8.32 -6.62 23.41
N TYR A 223 8.91 -7.27 22.39
CA TYR A 223 8.25 -7.57 21.13
C TYR A 223 7.03 -8.46 21.39
N LYS A 224 5.89 -8.07 20.81
CA LYS A 224 4.63 -8.81 20.89
C LYS A 224 3.85 -8.68 19.58
N ASP A 225 3.12 -9.74 19.27
CA ASP A 225 2.11 -9.78 18.21
C ASP A 225 0.71 -9.80 18.83
N GLU A 226 -0.17 -8.99 18.27
CA GLU A 226 -1.58 -8.85 18.64
C GLU A 226 -2.41 -8.79 17.35
N VAL A 227 -3.68 -9.22 17.42
CA VAL A 227 -4.61 -9.15 16.28
C VAL A 227 -5.90 -8.54 16.77
N LEU A 228 -6.43 -7.54 16.06
CA LEU A 228 -7.71 -6.92 16.38
C LEU A 228 -8.89 -7.82 15.98
N GLU A 229 -10.08 -7.59 16.54
CA GLU A 229 -11.29 -8.36 16.20
C GLU A 229 -11.64 -8.28 14.69
N SER A 230 -11.32 -7.16 14.04
CA SER A 230 -11.42 -6.99 12.58
C SER A 230 -10.44 -7.83 11.76
N GLY A 231 -9.41 -8.41 12.39
CA GLY A 231 -8.37 -9.19 11.72
C GLY A 231 -7.12 -8.39 11.32
N ILE A 232 -7.04 -7.11 11.67
CA ILE A 232 -5.83 -6.29 11.49
C ILE A 232 -4.75 -6.78 12.46
N GLY A 233 -3.56 -7.04 11.94
CA GLY A 233 -2.39 -7.44 12.73
C GLY A 233 -1.67 -6.23 13.30
N ARG A 234 -1.16 -6.36 14.52
CA ARG A 234 -0.32 -5.37 15.20
C ARG A 234 0.86 -6.05 15.85
N SER A 235 2.06 -5.71 15.44
CA SER A 235 3.28 -6.09 16.15
C SER A 235 3.93 -4.84 16.73
N TYR A 236 4.47 -4.92 17.94
CA TYR A 236 5.10 -3.78 18.58
C TYR A 236 6.19 -4.21 19.54
N GLY A 237 7.12 -3.31 19.81
CA GLY A 237 8.16 -3.50 20.80
C GLY A 237 8.61 -2.18 21.39
N SER A 238 8.62 -2.09 22.72
CA SER A 238 9.19 -0.94 23.40
C SER A 238 10.69 -1.11 23.58
N PHE A 239 11.42 -0.04 23.33
CA PHE A 239 12.86 0.04 23.58
C PHE A 239 13.21 1.11 24.62
N LYS A 240 12.23 1.51 25.45
CA LYS A 240 12.47 2.36 26.62
C LYS A 240 13.46 1.65 27.56
N ASP A 241 14.49 2.37 27.98
CA ASP A 241 15.57 1.86 28.84
C ASP A 241 16.36 0.67 28.26
N ARG A 242 16.24 0.39 26.95
CA ARG A 242 16.95 -0.71 26.30
C ARG A 242 18.45 -0.46 26.27
N LYS A 243 19.22 -1.48 26.67
CA LYS A 243 20.67 -1.53 26.49
C LYS A 243 21.02 -2.37 25.26
N ALA A 244 20.94 -1.76 24.09
CA ALA A 244 21.31 -2.39 22.82
C ALA A 244 22.79 -2.80 22.80
N LYS A 245 23.09 -3.93 22.15
CA LYS A 245 24.46 -4.47 22.01
C LYS A 245 25.09 -4.10 20.67
N MET A 246 24.28 -3.98 19.62
CA MET A 246 24.74 -3.67 18.28
C MET A 246 25.02 -2.17 18.16
N PRO A 247 26.19 -1.77 17.60
CA PRO A 247 26.54 -0.35 17.48
C PRO A 247 25.50 0.49 16.74
N LEU A 248 24.91 -0.03 15.65
CA LEU A 248 23.88 0.69 14.90
C LEU A 248 22.60 0.93 15.71
N VAL A 249 22.14 -0.08 16.45
CA VAL A 249 20.93 0.03 17.28
C VAL A 249 21.17 1.00 18.43
N LYS A 250 22.37 0.95 19.04
CA LYS A 250 22.77 1.91 20.07
C LYS A 250 22.77 3.34 19.54
N ASN A 251 23.40 3.56 18.37
CA ASN A 251 23.46 4.87 17.74
C ASN A 251 22.07 5.40 17.40
N TYR A 252 21.17 4.53 16.92
CA TYR A 252 19.78 4.88 16.65
C TYR A 252 19.08 5.40 17.92
N ILE A 253 19.10 4.61 19.00
CA ILE A 253 18.49 5.00 20.29
C ILE A 253 19.08 6.32 20.82
N GLU A 254 20.40 6.49 20.75
CA GLU A 254 21.09 7.71 21.20
C GLU A 254 20.83 8.94 20.31
N SER A 255 20.42 8.73 19.06
CA SER A 255 20.11 9.82 18.12
C SER A 255 18.68 10.32 18.22
N LEU A 256 17.78 9.54 18.84
CA LEU A 256 16.39 9.94 19.01
C LEU A 256 16.29 11.17 19.93
N PRO A 257 15.47 12.16 19.57
CA PRO A 257 15.31 13.34 20.41
C PRO A 257 14.63 12.96 21.73
N GLU A 258 15.10 13.53 22.86
CA GLU A 258 14.49 13.31 24.19
C GLU A 258 12.99 13.70 24.22
N SER A 259 12.60 14.65 23.36
CA SER A 259 11.21 15.02 23.15
C SER A 259 10.94 15.31 21.67
N ASN A 260 9.83 14.76 21.18
CA ASN A 260 9.24 15.11 19.89
C ASN A 260 7.73 15.35 20.06
N TYR A 261 6.99 15.43 18.95
CA TYR A 261 5.54 15.62 18.95
C TYR A 261 4.75 14.39 19.40
N LEU A 262 5.38 13.22 19.52
CA LEU A 262 4.72 12.00 19.99
C LEU A 262 4.51 12.05 21.52
N PRO A 263 3.42 11.43 22.01
CA PRO A 263 3.23 11.21 23.44
C PRO A 263 4.32 10.29 23.99
N GLU A 264 4.61 10.38 25.29
CA GLU A 264 5.69 9.61 25.94
C GLU A 264 5.61 8.10 25.66
N SER A 265 4.39 7.56 25.58
CA SER A 265 4.12 6.16 25.28
C SER A 265 4.66 5.68 23.92
N HIS A 266 4.88 6.59 22.96
CA HIS A 266 5.26 6.27 21.58
C HIS A 266 6.68 6.76 21.21
N ARG A 267 7.37 7.48 22.10
CA ARG A 267 8.73 7.98 21.84
C ARG A 267 9.81 6.89 21.79
N HIS A 268 9.52 5.73 22.37
CA HIS A 268 10.44 4.58 22.41
C HIS A 268 9.69 3.29 22.06
N LEU A 269 8.92 3.37 20.97
CA LEU A 269 8.03 2.31 20.53
C LEU A 269 8.24 2.11 19.02
N TRP A 270 8.50 0.86 18.66
CA TRP A 270 8.39 0.38 17.29
C TRP A 270 7.05 -0.31 17.13
N ILE A 271 6.35 -0.02 16.04
CA ILE A 271 5.00 -0.54 15.77
C ILE A 271 4.94 -0.95 14.30
N TYR A 272 4.19 -2.01 14.04
CA TYR A 272 3.96 -2.58 12.73
C TYR A 272 2.47 -2.92 12.64
N TRP A 273 1.78 -2.30 11.70
CA TRP A 273 0.37 -2.53 11.42
C TRP A 273 0.20 -3.26 10.10
N GLY A 274 -0.43 -4.44 10.12
CA GLY A 274 -0.68 -5.27 8.95
C GLY A 274 -2.16 -5.30 8.58
N LEU A 275 -2.49 -4.91 7.34
CA LEU A 275 -3.81 -5.00 6.74
C LEU A 275 -3.79 -5.93 5.54
N PHE A 276 -4.76 -6.84 5.48
CA PHE A 276 -4.92 -7.73 4.34
C PHE A 276 -5.48 -6.99 3.11
N PRO A 277 -4.99 -7.24 1.88
CA PRO A 277 -3.89 -8.15 1.55
C PRO A 277 -2.53 -7.44 1.51
N GLY A 278 -1.68 -7.78 2.47
CA GLY A 278 -0.25 -7.50 2.44
C GLY A 278 0.18 -6.06 2.59
N ILE A 279 -0.68 -5.14 3.03
CA ILE A 279 -0.32 -3.75 3.33
C ILE A 279 0.27 -3.70 4.72
N VAL A 280 1.40 -3.01 4.84
CA VAL A 280 2.11 -2.84 6.11
C VAL A 280 2.45 -1.38 6.32
N ILE A 281 2.19 -0.89 7.54
CA ILE A 281 2.61 0.43 8.01
C ILE A 281 3.45 0.24 9.27
N THR A 282 4.75 0.45 9.14
CA THR A 282 5.70 0.45 10.24
C THR A 282 5.92 1.86 10.73
N LEU A 283 5.87 2.05 12.04
CA LEU A 283 5.98 3.34 12.72
C LEU A 283 7.18 3.30 13.67
N PHE A 284 8.10 4.22 13.45
CA PHE A 284 9.20 4.56 14.35
C PHE A 284 9.00 5.98 14.90
N PRO A 285 9.63 6.35 16.01
CA PRO A 285 9.50 7.71 16.56
C PRO A 285 9.94 8.84 15.62
N ASP A 286 10.77 8.53 14.62
CA ASP A 286 11.43 9.47 13.73
C ASP A 286 11.19 9.18 12.23
N MET A 287 10.62 8.03 11.89
CA MET A 287 10.33 7.63 10.50
C MET A 287 9.12 6.72 10.40
N ILE A 288 8.63 6.56 9.18
CA ILE A 288 7.66 5.53 8.83
C ILE A 288 8.21 4.71 7.68
N GLU A 289 7.71 3.49 7.55
CA GLU A 289 7.94 2.64 6.40
C GLU A 289 6.58 2.04 6.00
N VAL A 290 6.26 2.10 4.72
CA VAL A 290 5.04 1.52 4.16
C VAL A 290 5.46 0.61 3.02
N TYR A 291 4.91 -0.59 2.99
CA TYR A 291 5.06 -1.49 1.85
C TYR A 291 3.80 -2.29 1.63
N GLN A 292 3.70 -2.86 0.43
CA GLN A 292 2.70 -3.86 0.12
C GLN A 292 3.31 -5.00 -0.68
N VAL A 293 2.95 -6.22 -0.31
CA VAL A 293 3.31 -7.44 -1.05
C VAL A 293 2.10 -7.92 -1.85
N TYR A 294 2.31 -8.21 -3.14
CA TYR A 294 1.27 -8.70 -4.03
C TYR A 294 1.88 -9.62 -5.10
N PRO A 295 1.12 -10.56 -5.69
CA PRO A 295 1.62 -11.43 -6.73
C PRO A 295 1.91 -10.66 -8.02
N THR A 296 3.05 -10.95 -8.63
CA THR A 296 3.40 -10.51 -9.99
C THR A 296 3.31 -11.65 -11.01
N GLY A 297 3.09 -12.87 -10.53
CA GLY A 297 2.82 -14.07 -11.32
C GLY A 297 2.91 -15.34 -10.49
N TYR A 298 2.77 -16.49 -11.13
CA TYR A 298 2.99 -17.79 -10.46
C TYR A 298 4.42 -17.89 -9.91
N GLN A 299 4.55 -18.19 -8.61
CA GLN A 299 5.83 -18.21 -7.87
C GLN A 299 6.58 -16.87 -7.93
N LYS A 300 5.86 -15.76 -8.07
CA LYS A 300 6.45 -14.42 -8.11
C LYS A 300 5.62 -13.44 -7.32
N SER A 301 6.26 -12.73 -6.41
CA SER A 301 5.71 -11.58 -5.68
C SER A 301 6.61 -10.37 -5.86
#